data_AF-A0A1H3W3C6-F1
#
_entry.id   AF-A0A1H3W3C6-F1
#
_cell.length_a   1.000
_cell.length_b   1.000
_cell.length_c   1.000
_cell.angle_alpha   90.00
_cell.angle_beta   90.00
_cell.angle_gamma   90.00
#
_symmetry.space_group_name_H-M   'P 1'
#
loop_
_entity.id
_entity.type
_entity.pdbx_description
1 polymer ?
#
loop_
_entity_poly.entity_id
_entity_poly.type
_entity_poly.pdbx_seq_one_letter_code
_entity_poly.pdbx_strand_id
1 'polypeptide(L)'
;MQTIEIVETGNELVLAQEKVNTGLVAFNNKKSELEALAQSAAEITINGVGDKEGYKLADAKRKELKKERVSISSQGKEMRDTINKVSKDIIEKEKELIAIIEKEEKRLVEEQDKVDAEKERIRLEEIRKEEERIQKRVDGLRQYGYEIDLSALKSLSDEDYNQLQETAKANYEAEQARLEAERLEAEKKAEEERLAREAEAKKLADERKELEELRKKQEEAQKLIDEQNARIEEEALKVQQEKENVRTRLIASLGIPFNYVENAYIEQDINVRVSDIKSLNDTEWDALVNSVTERKIIIDQERKAMEAEIMEQAKKKAAADALQAEKDRKAAEEQERLRKEEEARIKAEQAPDRTKINEYIKSIKDLEVPVMKSANGKKIMASIQELVGKLTSYSTEKANTL
;
A
#
# COMPACT_ATOMS: atom_id res chain seq x y z
N MET A 1 -101.30 -56.02 53.92
CA MET A 1 -102.29 -55.02 53.44
C MET A 1 -102.48 -55.06 51.92
N GLN A 2 -101.46 -55.32 51.09
CA GLN A 2 -101.59 -55.40 49.62
C GLN A 2 -102.60 -56.44 49.07
N THR A 3 -102.79 -57.57 49.74
CA THR A 3 -103.73 -58.62 49.28
C THR A 3 -105.20 -58.20 49.39
N ILE A 4 -105.51 -57.21 50.24
CA ILE A 4 -106.89 -56.75 50.46
C ILE A 4 -107.30 -55.76 49.35
N GLU A 5 -106.41 -54.82 48.98
CA GLU A 5 -106.69 -53.83 47.91
C GLU A 5 -106.87 -54.47 46.52
N ILE A 6 -106.13 -55.53 46.19
CA ILE A 6 -106.25 -56.23 44.89
C ILE A 6 -107.60 -56.96 44.78
N VAL A 7 -108.09 -57.52 45.88
CA VAL A 7 -109.40 -58.17 45.95
C VAL A 7 -110.52 -57.13 45.85
N GLU A 8 -110.33 -55.95 46.45
CA GLU A 8 -111.28 -54.84 46.36
C GLU A 8 -111.36 -54.24 44.94
N THR A 9 -110.24 -53.98 44.26
CA THR A 9 -110.25 -53.45 42.88
C THR A 9 -110.73 -54.46 41.84
N GLY A 10 -110.42 -55.75 42.00
CA GLY A 10 -110.99 -56.81 41.17
C GLY A 10 -112.52 -56.89 41.31
N ASN A 11 -113.02 -56.72 42.53
CA ASN A 11 -114.45 -56.66 42.80
C ASN A 11 -115.08 -55.37 42.24
N GLU A 12 -114.42 -54.21 42.34
CA GLU A 12 -114.89 -52.95 41.73
C GLU A 12 -114.94 -53.02 40.20
N LEU A 13 -114.02 -53.73 39.55
CA LEU A 13 -113.98 -53.89 38.09
C LEU A 13 -115.10 -54.82 37.60
N VAL A 14 -115.38 -55.90 38.33
CA VAL A 14 -116.54 -56.78 38.09
C VAL A 14 -117.84 -56.00 38.31
N LEU A 15 -117.96 -55.23 39.39
CA LEU A 15 -119.12 -54.38 39.67
C LEU A 15 -119.31 -53.28 38.61
N ALA A 16 -118.23 -52.68 38.12
CA ALA A 16 -118.28 -51.70 37.02
C ALA A 16 -118.79 -52.35 35.73
N GLN A 17 -118.27 -53.53 35.38
CA GLN A 17 -118.71 -54.30 34.22
C GLN A 17 -120.19 -54.71 34.34
N GLU A 18 -120.62 -55.19 35.51
CA GLU A 18 -122.00 -55.55 35.79
C GLU A 18 -122.94 -54.35 35.70
N LYS A 19 -122.56 -53.20 36.27
CA LYS A 19 -123.36 -51.95 36.18
C LYS A 19 -123.51 -51.47 34.74
N VAL A 20 -122.43 -51.50 33.96
CA VAL A 20 -122.46 -51.11 32.53
C VAL A 20 -123.34 -52.08 31.74
N ASN A 21 -123.15 -53.38 31.91
CA ASN A 21 -123.94 -54.40 31.21
C ASN A 21 -125.44 -54.30 31.56
N THR A 22 -125.75 -54.16 32.85
CA THR A 22 -127.14 -54.01 33.33
C THR A 22 -127.78 -52.73 32.81
N GLY A 23 -127.04 -51.62 32.82
CA GLY A 23 -127.51 -50.34 32.27
C GLY A 23 -127.77 -50.39 30.77
N LEU A 24 -126.91 -51.07 30.00
CA LEU A 24 -127.10 -51.29 28.56
C LEU A 24 -128.33 -52.16 28.26
N VAL A 25 -128.53 -53.24 29.02
CA VAL A 25 -129.74 -54.07 28.90
C VAL A 25 -130.99 -53.27 29.25
N ALA A 26 -130.94 -52.45 30.31
CA ALA A 26 -132.05 -51.58 30.69
C ALA A 26 -132.40 -50.54 29.59
N PHE A 27 -131.39 -49.96 28.94
CA PHE A 27 -131.61 -49.07 27.78
C PHE A 27 -132.26 -49.80 26.61
N ASN A 28 -131.79 -51.01 26.30
CA ASN A 28 -132.35 -51.81 25.20
C ASN A 28 -133.81 -52.21 25.47
N ASN A 29 -134.12 -52.61 26.70
CA ASN A 29 -135.48 -53.04 27.08
C ASN A 29 -136.47 -51.87 27.09
N LYS A 30 -136.03 -50.66 27.44
CA LYS A 30 -136.88 -49.46 27.43
C LYS A 30 -137.20 -48.93 26.04
N LYS A 31 -136.52 -49.40 24.99
CA LYS A 31 -136.65 -48.83 23.64
C LYS A 31 -138.10 -48.86 23.13
N SER A 32 -138.77 -50.00 23.21
CA SER A 32 -140.17 -50.14 22.77
C SER A 32 -141.16 -49.31 23.59
N GLU A 33 -140.93 -49.20 24.90
CA GLU A 33 -141.74 -48.36 25.80
C GLU A 33 -141.60 -46.88 25.47
N LEU A 34 -140.38 -46.42 25.17
CA LEU A 34 -140.11 -45.04 24.77
C LEU A 34 -140.67 -44.71 23.39
N GLU A 35 -140.63 -45.65 22.45
CA GLU A 35 -141.26 -45.51 21.13
C GLU A 35 -142.78 -45.35 21.27
N ALA A 36 -143.43 -46.18 22.10
CA ALA A 36 -144.86 -46.05 22.39
C ALA A 36 -145.19 -44.74 23.13
N LEU A 37 -144.34 -44.32 24.08
CA LEU A 37 -144.50 -43.06 24.79
C LEU A 37 -144.38 -41.85 23.84
N ALA A 38 -143.44 -41.90 22.90
CA ALA A 38 -143.28 -40.87 21.88
C ALA A 38 -144.47 -40.83 20.91
N GLN A 39 -144.95 -41.98 20.46
CA GLN A 39 -146.11 -42.08 19.56
C GLN A 39 -147.38 -41.54 20.23
N SER A 40 -147.65 -41.94 21.48
CA SER A 40 -148.80 -41.41 22.24
C SER A 40 -148.70 -39.91 22.52
N ALA A 41 -147.48 -39.35 22.57
CA ALA A 41 -147.30 -37.90 22.65
C ALA A 41 -147.54 -37.19 21.30
N ALA A 42 -147.23 -37.83 20.18
CA ALA A 42 -147.41 -37.28 18.84
C ALA A 42 -148.89 -37.13 18.45
N GLU A 43 -149.77 -37.96 19.02
CA GLU A 43 -151.22 -37.89 18.79
C GLU A 43 -151.89 -36.70 19.50
N ILE A 44 -151.21 -36.04 20.44
CA ILE A 44 -151.76 -34.92 21.21
C ILE A 44 -151.66 -33.63 20.39
N THR A 45 -152.81 -33.04 20.05
CA THR A 45 -152.91 -31.74 19.35
C THR A 45 -153.68 -30.74 20.21
N ILE A 46 -153.16 -29.52 20.38
CA ILE A 46 -153.83 -28.42 21.11
C ILE A 46 -154.62 -27.59 20.11
N ASN A 47 -155.94 -27.56 20.22
CA ASN A 47 -156.83 -26.91 19.25
C ASN A 47 -157.09 -25.43 19.60
N GLY A 48 -156.01 -24.64 19.66
CA GLY A 48 -156.06 -23.18 19.88
C GLY A 48 -156.00 -22.73 21.34
N VAL A 49 -156.00 -21.41 21.55
CA VAL A 49 -155.68 -20.76 22.86
C VAL A 49 -156.72 -21.04 23.96
N GLY A 50 -157.94 -21.44 23.60
CA GLY A 50 -159.00 -21.80 24.54
C GLY A 50 -158.94 -23.25 25.05
N ASP A 51 -158.16 -24.12 24.43
CA ASP A 51 -158.11 -25.57 24.70
C ASP A 51 -157.26 -25.90 25.94
N LYS A 52 -157.84 -25.64 27.11
CA LYS A 52 -157.19 -25.86 28.40
C LYS A 52 -156.90 -27.33 28.67
N GLU A 53 -157.73 -28.25 28.18
CA GLU A 53 -157.59 -29.69 28.43
C GLU A 53 -156.52 -30.31 27.52
N GLY A 54 -156.48 -29.95 26.23
CA GLY A 54 -155.39 -30.32 25.32
C GLY A 54 -154.03 -29.80 25.81
N TYR A 55 -153.98 -28.57 26.34
CA TYR A 55 -152.77 -28.00 26.93
C TYR A 55 -152.30 -28.79 28.17
N LYS A 56 -153.20 -29.15 29.08
CA LYS A 56 -152.84 -29.96 30.27
C LYS A 56 -152.32 -31.34 29.87
N LEU A 57 -152.94 -31.99 28.88
CA LEU A 57 -152.51 -33.30 28.40
C LEU A 57 -151.12 -33.22 27.75
N ALA A 58 -150.88 -32.20 26.91
CA ALA A 58 -149.58 -31.96 26.31
C ALA A 58 -148.48 -31.64 27.35
N ASP A 59 -148.78 -30.82 28.35
CA ASP A 59 -147.81 -30.51 29.42
C ASP A 59 -147.49 -31.74 30.28
N ALA A 60 -148.50 -32.55 30.63
CA ALA A 60 -148.30 -33.81 31.34
C ALA A 60 -147.43 -34.78 30.53
N LYS A 61 -147.73 -34.96 29.24
CA LYS A 61 -146.97 -35.87 28.37
C LYS A 61 -145.55 -35.39 28.11
N ARG A 62 -145.35 -34.07 27.93
CA ARG A 62 -144.02 -33.46 27.84
C ARG A 62 -143.21 -33.69 29.11
N LYS A 63 -143.82 -33.55 30.30
CA LYS A 63 -143.15 -33.82 31.58
C LYS A 63 -142.76 -35.29 31.71
N GLU A 64 -143.60 -36.20 31.24
CA GLU A 64 -143.32 -37.65 31.19
C GLU A 64 -142.11 -37.95 30.27
N LEU A 65 -142.12 -37.45 29.03
CA LEU A 65 -140.98 -37.58 28.10
C LEU A 65 -139.70 -36.97 28.67
N LYS A 66 -139.79 -35.79 29.28
CA LYS A 66 -138.64 -35.13 29.92
C LYS A 66 -138.09 -35.95 31.07
N LYS A 67 -138.96 -36.56 31.89
CA LYS A 67 -138.58 -37.42 33.02
C LYS A 67 -137.78 -38.63 32.53
N GLU A 68 -138.27 -39.33 31.51
CA GLU A 68 -137.55 -40.47 30.93
C GLU A 68 -136.21 -40.06 30.31
N ARG A 69 -136.16 -38.94 29.56
CA ARG A 69 -134.89 -38.40 29.02
C ARG A 69 -133.86 -38.12 30.11
N VAL A 70 -134.28 -37.50 31.20
CA VAL A 70 -133.39 -37.20 32.35
C VAL A 70 -132.92 -38.50 33.01
N SER A 71 -133.80 -39.49 33.15
CA SER A 71 -133.44 -40.81 33.71
C SER A 71 -132.36 -41.50 32.87
N ILE A 72 -132.52 -41.57 31.55
CA ILE A 72 -131.53 -42.15 30.62
C ILE A 72 -130.20 -41.40 30.71
N SER A 73 -130.24 -40.06 30.71
CA SER A 73 -129.03 -39.25 30.83
C SER A 73 -128.31 -39.48 32.15
N SER A 74 -129.06 -39.65 33.25
CA SER A 74 -128.50 -39.94 34.58
C SER A 74 -127.85 -41.32 34.62
N GLN A 75 -128.53 -42.35 34.10
CA GLN A 75 -128.00 -43.72 34.01
C GLN A 75 -126.74 -43.78 33.13
N GLY A 76 -126.73 -43.07 32.00
CA GLY A 76 -125.55 -42.99 31.12
C GLY A 76 -124.37 -42.28 31.77
N LYS A 77 -124.62 -41.27 32.61
CA LYS A 77 -123.59 -40.58 33.38
C LYS A 77 -123.01 -41.52 34.45
N GLU A 78 -123.85 -42.20 35.22
CA GLU A 78 -123.42 -43.11 36.28
C GLU A 78 -122.53 -44.24 35.76
N MET A 79 -122.86 -44.81 34.60
CA MET A 79 -122.01 -45.82 33.93
C MET A 79 -120.61 -45.27 33.58
N ARG A 80 -120.53 -44.06 33.01
CA ARG A 80 -119.24 -43.42 32.67
C ARG A 80 -118.43 -43.03 33.90
N ASP A 81 -119.09 -42.49 34.93
CA ASP A 81 -118.42 -42.08 36.17
C ASP A 81 -117.79 -43.31 36.87
N THR A 82 -118.46 -44.46 36.82
CA THR A 82 -117.93 -45.73 37.36
C THR A 82 -116.67 -46.19 36.60
N ILE A 83 -116.69 -46.18 35.26
CA ILE A 83 -115.51 -46.54 34.44
C ILE A 83 -114.34 -45.58 34.69
N ASN A 84 -114.63 -44.28 34.73
CA ASN A 84 -113.61 -43.25 34.96
C ASN A 84 -112.96 -43.38 36.34
N LYS A 85 -113.73 -43.81 37.36
CA LYS A 85 -113.18 -44.09 38.70
C LYS A 85 -112.18 -45.25 38.63
N VAL A 86 -112.61 -46.40 38.11
CA VAL A 86 -111.75 -47.59 37.97
C VAL A 86 -110.50 -47.28 37.15
N SER A 87 -110.61 -46.53 36.05
CA SER A 87 -109.46 -46.14 35.24
C SER A 87 -108.47 -45.25 35.98
N LYS A 88 -108.93 -44.34 36.85
CA LYS A 88 -108.06 -43.50 37.67
C LYS A 88 -107.33 -44.33 38.73
N ASP A 89 -108.05 -45.25 39.37
CA ASP A 89 -107.49 -46.12 40.41
C ASP A 89 -106.40 -47.04 39.81
N ILE A 90 -106.58 -47.53 38.58
CA ILE A 90 -105.55 -48.28 37.83
C ILE A 90 -104.30 -47.42 37.59
N ILE A 91 -104.46 -46.19 37.10
CA ILE A 91 -103.35 -45.28 36.80
C ILE A 91 -102.59 -44.90 38.09
N GLU A 92 -103.30 -44.71 39.19
CA GLU A 92 -102.68 -44.43 40.49
C GLU A 92 -101.86 -45.62 40.97
N LYS A 93 -102.39 -46.83 40.87
CA LYS A 93 -101.65 -48.05 41.23
C LYS A 93 -100.47 -48.30 40.30
N GLU A 94 -100.61 -48.05 38.99
CA GLU A 94 -99.51 -48.11 38.03
C GLU A 94 -98.37 -47.17 38.43
N LYS A 95 -98.69 -45.90 38.74
CA LYS A 95 -97.69 -44.92 39.21
C LYS A 95 -97.03 -45.33 40.51
N GLU A 96 -97.79 -45.88 41.47
CA GLU A 96 -97.25 -46.40 42.72
C GLU A 96 -96.24 -47.53 42.45
N LEU A 97 -96.60 -48.48 41.59
CA LEU A 97 -95.75 -49.62 41.23
C LEU A 97 -94.49 -49.19 40.47
N ILE A 98 -94.62 -48.26 39.52
CA ILE A 98 -93.48 -47.68 38.79
C ILE A 98 -92.54 -46.94 39.77
N ALA A 99 -93.09 -46.14 40.69
CA ALA A 99 -92.29 -45.38 41.65
C ALA A 99 -91.44 -46.28 42.57
N ILE A 100 -91.93 -47.48 42.91
CA ILE A 100 -91.16 -48.47 43.67
C ILE A 100 -89.92 -48.91 42.88
N ILE A 101 -90.07 -49.21 41.59
CA ILE A 101 -88.99 -49.72 40.74
C ILE A 101 -88.04 -48.60 40.33
N GLU A 102 -88.55 -47.44 39.92
CA GLU A 102 -87.75 -46.31 39.42
C GLU A 102 -86.74 -45.80 40.45
N LYS A 103 -87.12 -45.80 41.74
CA LYS A 103 -86.20 -45.45 42.83
C LYS A 103 -85.00 -46.40 42.90
N GLU A 104 -85.25 -47.69 42.73
CA GLU A 104 -84.21 -48.72 42.80
C GLU A 104 -83.35 -48.73 41.54
N GLU A 105 -83.94 -48.53 40.35
CA GLU A 105 -83.20 -48.35 39.11
C GLU A 105 -82.24 -47.16 39.19
N LYS A 106 -82.70 -46.00 39.68
CA LYS A 106 -81.84 -44.84 39.89
C LYS A 106 -80.67 -45.14 40.83
N ARG A 107 -80.94 -45.81 41.95
CA ARG A 107 -79.88 -46.24 42.89
C ARG A 107 -78.86 -47.15 42.21
N LEU A 108 -79.32 -48.12 41.41
CA LEU A 108 -78.44 -49.06 40.71
C LEU A 108 -77.60 -48.37 39.62
N VAL A 109 -78.16 -47.42 38.88
CA VAL A 109 -77.40 -46.60 37.92
C VAL A 109 -76.32 -45.79 38.62
N GLU A 110 -76.66 -45.14 39.74
CA GLU A 110 -75.66 -44.38 40.54
C GLU A 110 -74.53 -45.27 41.06
N GLU A 111 -74.83 -46.50 41.50
CA GLU A 111 -73.79 -47.46 41.91
C GLU A 111 -72.96 -47.96 40.73
N GLN A 112 -73.57 -48.18 39.56
CA GLN A 112 -72.86 -48.54 38.34
C GLN A 112 -71.90 -47.43 37.91
N ASP A 113 -72.36 -46.18 37.89
CA ASP A 113 -71.56 -45.01 37.53
C ASP A 113 -70.35 -44.85 38.46
N LYS A 114 -70.52 -45.10 39.78
CA LYS A 114 -69.39 -45.09 40.74
C LYS A 114 -68.35 -46.14 40.39
N VAL A 115 -68.78 -47.36 40.07
CA VAL A 115 -67.87 -48.45 39.72
C VAL A 115 -67.15 -48.18 38.40
N ASP A 116 -67.84 -47.67 37.39
CA ASP A 116 -67.24 -47.39 36.09
C ASP A 116 -66.29 -46.19 36.16
N ALA A 117 -66.61 -45.16 36.96
CA ALA A 117 -65.69 -44.07 37.27
C ALA A 117 -64.42 -44.56 37.99
N GLU A 118 -64.55 -45.49 38.94
CA GLU A 118 -63.40 -46.06 39.65
C GLU A 118 -62.53 -46.94 38.74
N LYS A 119 -63.13 -47.76 37.86
CA LYS A 119 -62.37 -48.52 36.85
C LYS A 119 -61.57 -47.59 35.93
N GLU A 120 -62.17 -46.50 35.47
CA GLU A 120 -61.48 -45.55 34.60
C GLU A 120 -60.36 -44.83 35.35
N ARG A 121 -60.56 -44.47 36.63
CA ARG A 121 -59.50 -43.92 37.49
C ARG A 121 -58.33 -44.88 37.63
N ILE A 122 -58.58 -46.16 37.89
CA ILE A 122 -57.56 -47.20 37.99
C ILE A 122 -56.80 -47.34 36.67
N ARG A 123 -57.53 -47.40 35.55
CA ARG A 123 -56.94 -47.50 34.21
C ARG A 123 -56.02 -46.31 33.89
N LEU A 124 -56.46 -45.08 34.17
CA LEU A 124 -55.67 -43.87 33.96
C LEU A 124 -54.43 -43.84 34.86
N GLU A 125 -54.56 -44.29 36.11
CA GLU A 125 -53.43 -44.39 37.03
C GLU A 125 -52.40 -45.43 36.58
N GLU A 126 -52.83 -46.57 36.03
CA GLU A 126 -51.93 -47.58 35.45
C GLU A 126 -51.20 -47.05 34.22
N ILE A 127 -51.90 -46.35 33.32
CA ILE A 127 -51.29 -45.68 32.17
C ILE A 127 -50.24 -44.67 32.65
N ARG A 128 -50.58 -43.82 33.63
CA ARG A 128 -49.65 -42.82 34.17
C ARG A 128 -48.42 -43.46 34.80
N LYS A 129 -48.58 -44.51 35.60
CA LYS A 129 -47.45 -45.24 36.20
C LYS A 129 -46.54 -45.84 35.14
N GLU A 130 -47.11 -46.36 34.07
CA GLU A 130 -46.34 -46.92 32.96
C GLU A 130 -45.60 -45.83 32.17
N GLU A 131 -46.24 -44.69 31.91
CA GLU A 131 -45.60 -43.52 31.29
C GLU A 131 -44.46 -42.97 32.15
N GLU A 132 -44.67 -42.82 33.46
CA GLU A 132 -43.61 -42.39 34.39
C GLU A 132 -42.45 -43.38 34.44
N ARG A 133 -42.73 -44.69 34.40
CA ARG A 133 -41.71 -45.74 34.33
C ARG A 133 -40.89 -45.61 33.06
N ILE A 134 -41.53 -45.50 31.90
CA ILE A 134 -40.86 -45.35 30.61
C ILE A 134 -40.04 -44.06 30.57
N GLN A 135 -40.60 -42.94 31.04
CA GLN A 135 -39.92 -41.65 31.06
C GLN A 135 -38.65 -41.70 31.92
N LYS A 136 -38.73 -42.28 33.13
CA LYS A 136 -37.55 -42.49 33.99
C LYS A 136 -36.48 -43.33 33.30
N ARG A 137 -36.88 -44.34 32.53
CA ARG A 137 -35.96 -45.18 31.75
C ARG A 137 -35.30 -44.42 30.61
N VAL A 138 -36.07 -43.58 29.90
CA VAL A 138 -35.53 -42.70 28.84
C VAL A 138 -34.50 -41.75 29.42
N ASP A 139 -34.85 -41.03 30.48
CA ASP A 139 -33.96 -40.03 31.10
C ASP A 139 -32.68 -40.69 31.64
N GLY A 140 -32.82 -41.88 32.23
CA GLY A 140 -31.71 -42.66 32.78
C GLY A 140 -30.71 -43.17 31.76
N LEU A 141 -31.10 -43.36 30.49
CA LEU A 141 -30.21 -43.71 29.37
C LEU A 141 -29.68 -42.47 28.65
N ARG A 142 -30.52 -41.45 28.51
CA ARG A 142 -30.19 -40.22 27.79
C ARG A 142 -29.04 -39.44 28.43
N GLN A 143 -28.91 -39.49 29.76
CA GLN A 143 -27.77 -38.89 30.47
C GLN A 143 -26.40 -39.47 30.06
N TYR A 144 -26.38 -40.69 29.49
CA TYR A 144 -25.18 -41.35 28.98
C TYR A 144 -25.09 -41.28 27.44
N GLY A 145 -25.95 -40.49 26.79
CA GLY A 145 -26.01 -40.37 25.33
C GLY A 145 -26.52 -41.62 24.61
N TYR A 146 -27.20 -42.53 25.32
CA TYR A 146 -27.71 -43.77 24.75
C TYR A 146 -29.13 -43.57 24.20
N GLU A 147 -29.34 -43.89 22.92
CA GLU A 147 -30.63 -43.81 22.25
C GLU A 147 -31.22 -45.21 22.02
N ILE A 148 -32.47 -45.40 22.45
CA ILE A 148 -33.22 -46.65 22.26
C ILE A 148 -34.65 -46.32 21.81
N ASP A 149 -35.21 -47.19 20.97
CA ASP A 149 -36.60 -47.09 20.55
C ASP A 149 -37.57 -47.26 21.74
N LEU A 150 -38.61 -46.43 21.79
CA LEU A 150 -39.59 -46.41 22.89
C LEU A 150 -40.36 -47.73 22.99
N SER A 151 -40.66 -48.39 21.87
CA SER A 151 -41.34 -49.68 21.88
C SER A 151 -40.44 -50.76 22.46
N ALA A 152 -39.15 -50.78 22.10
CA ALA A 152 -38.18 -51.69 22.68
C ALA A 152 -38.02 -51.45 24.19
N LEU A 153 -37.92 -50.19 24.61
CA LEU A 153 -37.76 -49.80 26.02
C LEU A 153 -38.97 -50.22 26.89
N LYS A 154 -40.18 -50.15 26.34
CA LYS A 154 -41.42 -50.56 27.00
C LYS A 154 -41.46 -52.07 27.26
N SER A 155 -40.90 -52.86 26.34
CA SER A 155 -40.86 -54.32 26.44
C SER A 155 -39.77 -54.86 27.37
N LEU A 156 -38.81 -54.04 27.80
CA LEU A 156 -37.73 -54.49 28.68
C LEU A 156 -38.23 -54.80 30.09
N SER A 157 -37.73 -55.90 30.67
CA SER A 157 -37.85 -56.12 32.10
C SER A 157 -37.04 -55.08 32.88
N ASP A 158 -37.31 -54.93 34.18
CA ASP A 158 -36.50 -54.04 35.02
C ASP A 158 -35.03 -54.49 35.07
N GLU A 159 -34.78 -55.81 35.04
CA GLU A 159 -33.44 -56.38 35.02
C GLU A 159 -32.69 -56.03 33.73
N ASP A 160 -33.33 -56.23 32.57
CA ASP A 160 -32.72 -55.91 31.27
C ASP A 160 -32.45 -54.41 31.13
N TYR A 161 -33.36 -53.57 31.64
CA TYR A 161 -33.18 -52.12 31.67
C TYR A 161 -31.97 -51.73 32.55
N ASN A 162 -31.84 -52.31 33.74
CA ASN A 162 -30.72 -52.02 34.64
C ASN A 162 -29.39 -52.42 33.99
N GLN A 163 -29.33 -53.61 33.37
CA GLN A 163 -28.13 -54.07 32.67
C GLN A 163 -27.77 -53.18 31.47
N LEU A 164 -28.78 -52.74 30.71
CA LEU A 164 -28.61 -51.78 29.62
C LEU A 164 -28.07 -50.45 30.14
N GLN A 165 -28.63 -49.95 31.25
CA GLN A 165 -28.21 -48.69 31.86
C GLN A 165 -26.76 -48.77 32.39
N GLU A 166 -26.37 -49.87 33.02
CA GLU A 166 -24.99 -50.10 33.45
C GLU A 166 -24.03 -50.13 32.28
N THR A 167 -24.41 -50.80 31.18
CA THR A 167 -23.61 -50.85 29.95
C THR A 167 -23.47 -49.46 29.32
N ALA A 168 -24.56 -48.70 29.23
CA ALA A 168 -24.55 -47.32 28.73
C ALA A 168 -23.64 -46.43 29.58
N LYS A 169 -23.74 -46.54 30.92
CA LYS A 169 -22.89 -45.82 31.86
C LYS A 169 -21.41 -46.17 31.68
N ALA A 170 -21.06 -47.46 31.63
CA ALA A 170 -19.69 -47.91 31.48
C ALA A 170 -19.06 -47.41 30.17
N ASN A 171 -19.81 -47.45 29.07
CA ASN A 171 -19.35 -46.92 27.77
C ASN A 171 -19.13 -45.40 27.81
N TYR A 172 -20.05 -44.67 28.44
CA TYR A 172 -19.91 -43.22 28.61
C TYR A 172 -18.68 -42.86 29.46
N GLU A 173 -18.49 -43.52 30.60
CA GLU A 173 -17.33 -43.30 31.47
C GLU A 173 -16.01 -43.64 30.77
N ALA A 174 -15.97 -44.73 29.99
CA ALA A 174 -14.80 -45.10 29.19
C ALA A 174 -14.48 -44.07 28.10
N GLU A 175 -15.50 -43.56 27.41
CA GLU A 175 -15.33 -42.52 26.39
C GLU A 175 -14.85 -41.20 27.01
N GLN A 176 -15.43 -40.78 28.15
CA GLN A 176 -14.98 -39.59 28.87
C GLN A 176 -13.52 -39.72 29.34
N ALA A 177 -13.14 -40.88 29.87
CA ALA A 177 -11.75 -41.14 30.27
C ALA A 177 -10.79 -41.11 29.06
N ARG A 178 -11.21 -41.62 27.89
CA ARG A 178 -10.41 -41.55 26.66
C ARG A 178 -10.22 -40.10 26.20
N LEU A 179 -11.29 -39.31 26.19
CA LEU A 179 -11.24 -37.89 25.81
C LEU A 179 -10.38 -37.07 26.78
N GLU A 180 -10.46 -37.35 28.08
CA GLU A 180 -9.63 -36.68 29.09
C GLU A 180 -8.15 -37.06 28.95
N ALA A 181 -7.84 -38.33 28.70
CA ALA A 181 -6.49 -38.79 28.44
C ALA A 181 -5.89 -38.15 27.17
N GLU A 182 -6.66 -38.07 26.08
CA GLU A 182 -6.27 -37.41 24.84
C GLU A 182 -6.02 -35.91 25.06
N ARG A 183 -6.87 -35.23 25.83
CA ARG A 183 -6.66 -33.82 26.21
C ARG A 183 -5.38 -33.62 27.01
N LEU A 184 -5.12 -34.48 27.99
CA LEU A 184 -3.92 -34.38 28.82
C LEU A 184 -2.64 -34.66 28.01
N GLU A 185 -2.68 -35.60 27.07
CA GLU A 185 -1.56 -35.88 26.16
C GLU A 185 -1.33 -34.70 25.19
N ALA A 186 -2.40 -34.13 24.64
CA ALA A 186 -2.31 -32.94 23.79
C ALA A 186 -1.74 -31.73 24.55
N GLU A 187 -2.12 -31.53 25.81
CA GLU A 187 -1.60 -30.47 26.66
C GLU A 187 -0.10 -30.67 26.97
N LYS A 188 0.32 -31.88 27.33
CA LYS A 188 1.74 -32.21 27.53
C LYS A 188 2.57 -31.97 26.27
N LYS A 189 2.09 -32.41 25.11
CA LYS A 189 2.77 -32.22 23.83
C LYS A 189 2.89 -30.73 23.48
N ALA A 190 1.84 -29.95 23.72
CA ALA A 190 1.86 -28.50 23.50
C ALA A 190 2.83 -27.78 24.44
N GLU A 191 2.94 -28.22 25.70
CA GLU A 191 3.89 -27.67 26.66
C GLU A 191 5.34 -28.02 26.30
N GLU A 192 5.61 -29.27 25.92
CA GLU A 192 6.93 -29.72 25.45
C GLU A 192 7.36 -28.93 24.19
N GLU A 193 6.46 -28.72 23.24
CA GLU A 193 6.73 -27.92 22.05
C GLU A 193 7.01 -26.44 22.39
N ARG A 194 6.26 -25.86 23.34
CA ARG A 194 6.49 -24.49 23.81
C ARG A 194 7.89 -24.36 24.44
N LEU A 195 8.26 -25.30 25.30
CA LEU A 195 9.59 -25.32 25.94
C LEU A 195 10.71 -25.51 24.92
N ALA A 196 10.52 -26.37 23.91
CA ALA A 196 11.49 -26.57 22.84
C ALA A 196 11.70 -25.29 22.01
N ARG A 197 10.61 -24.60 21.63
CA ARG A 197 10.69 -23.31 20.91
C ARG A 197 11.36 -22.22 21.74
N GLU A 198 11.09 -22.17 23.05
CA GLU A 198 11.73 -21.19 23.94
C GLU A 198 13.24 -21.45 24.07
N ALA A 199 13.65 -22.72 24.19
CA ALA A 199 15.05 -23.11 24.23
C ALA A 199 15.78 -22.81 22.91
N GLU A 200 15.14 -23.07 21.77
CA GLU A 200 15.69 -22.76 20.44
C GLU A 200 15.80 -21.25 20.21
N ALA A 201 14.77 -20.48 20.55
CA ALA A 201 14.78 -19.02 20.44
C ALA A 201 15.90 -18.40 21.30
N LYS A 202 16.14 -18.94 22.49
CA LYS A 202 17.25 -18.51 23.35
C LYS A 202 18.62 -18.80 22.71
N LYS A 203 18.83 -20.02 22.18
CA LYS A 203 20.06 -20.38 21.48
C LYS A 203 20.31 -19.45 20.27
N LEU A 204 19.28 -19.20 19.47
CA LEU A 204 19.40 -18.32 18.31
C LEU A 204 19.68 -16.87 18.72
N ALA A 205 19.11 -16.40 19.83
CA ALA A 205 19.40 -15.06 20.35
C ALA A 205 20.84 -14.93 20.84
N ASP A 206 21.38 -15.95 21.50
CA ASP A 206 22.77 -15.98 21.96
C ASP A 206 23.75 -16.07 20.78
N GLU A 207 23.47 -16.92 19.78
CA GLU A 207 24.27 -17.03 18.54
C GLU A 207 24.29 -15.71 17.75
N ARG A 208 23.15 -15.01 17.68
CA ARG A 208 23.07 -13.68 17.04
C ARG A 208 23.93 -12.64 17.74
N LYS A 209 23.97 -12.65 19.08
CA LYS A 209 24.82 -11.73 19.85
C LYS A 209 26.30 -12.02 19.59
N GLU A 210 26.71 -13.29 19.61
CA GLU A 210 28.09 -13.68 19.31
C GLU A 210 28.50 -13.28 17.89
N LEU A 211 27.62 -13.48 16.91
CA LEU A 211 27.87 -13.09 15.53
C LEU A 211 27.96 -11.57 15.36
N GLU A 212 27.13 -10.80 16.07
CA GLU A 212 27.20 -9.33 16.06
C GLU A 212 28.49 -8.81 16.68
N GLU A 213 28.92 -9.38 17.82
CA GLU A 213 30.20 -9.04 18.45
C GLU A 213 31.39 -9.38 17.54
N LEU A 214 31.33 -10.53 16.86
CA LEU A 214 32.36 -10.93 15.91
C LEU A 214 32.42 -9.97 14.72
N ARG A 215 31.27 -9.56 14.17
CA ARG A 215 31.20 -8.56 13.10
C ARG A 215 31.76 -7.21 13.53
N LYS A 216 31.44 -6.73 14.73
CA LYS A 216 32.02 -5.48 15.26
C LYS A 216 33.55 -5.57 15.35
N LYS A 217 34.09 -6.68 15.86
CA LYS A 217 35.54 -6.91 15.92
C LYS A 217 36.17 -6.96 14.52
N GLN A 218 35.51 -7.58 13.54
CA GLN A 218 35.99 -7.61 12.16
C GLN A 218 35.96 -6.23 11.50
N GLU A 219 34.89 -5.46 11.70
CA GLU A 219 34.76 -4.09 11.18
C GLU A 219 35.80 -3.15 11.82
N GLU A 220 36.08 -3.27 13.11
CA GLU A 220 37.15 -2.53 13.80
C GLU A 220 38.54 -2.91 13.29
N ALA A 221 38.80 -4.21 13.13
CA ALA A 221 40.07 -4.69 12.56
C ALA A 221 40.27 -4.22 11.11
N GLN A 222 39.21 -4.25 10.29
CA GLN A 222 39.27 -3.79 8.91
C GLN A 222 39.54 -2.28 8.84
N LYS A 223 38.89 -1.47 9.67
CA LYS A 223 39.17 -0.03 9.74
C LYS A 223 40.63 0.25 10.10
N LEU A 224 41.20 -0.50 11.04
CA LEU A 224 42.60 -0.34 11.41
C LEU A 224 43.55 -0.70 10.25
N ILE A 225 43.24 -1.75 9.49
CA ILE A 225 43.98 -2.12 8.28
C ILE A 225 43.87 -1.03 7.22
N ASP A 226 42.67 -0.51 6.98
CA ASP A 226 42.43 0.54 5.99
C ASP A 226 43.16 1.85 6.38
N GLU A 227 43.14 2.24 7.66
CA GLU A 227 43.90 3.38 8.17
C GLU A 227 45.42 3.20 8.03
N GLN A 228 45.93 2.00 8.29
CA GLN A 228 47.35 1.69 8.09
C GLN A 228 47.75 1.73 6.61
N ASN A 229 46.93 1.16 5.72
CA ASN A 229 47.18 1.19 4.29
C ASN A 229 47.15 2.62 3.73
N ALA A 230 46.18 3.43 4.16
CA ALA A 230 46.11 4.84 3.77
C ALA A 230 47.34 5.63 4.22
N ARG A 231 47.86 5.37 5.43
CA ARG A 231 49.12 5.97 5.91
C ARG A 231 50.33 5.53 5.09
N ILE A 232 50.42 4.25 4.76
CA ILE A 232 51.51 3.70 3.93
C ILE A 232 51.47 4.33 2.53
N GLU A 233 50.29 4.48 1.93
CA GLU A 233 50.13 5.13 0.62
C GLU A 233 50.50 6.62 0.67
N GLU A 234 50.09 7.35 1.70
CA GLU A 234 50.46 8.76 1.88
C GLU A 234 51.98 8.93 2.07
N GLU A 235 52.60 8.07 2.87
CA GLU A 235 54.04 8.07 3.08
C GLU A 235 54.80 7.70 1.80
N ALA A 236 54.36 6.69 1.06
CA ALA A 236 54.94 6.32 -0.23
C ALA A 236 54.85 7.47 -1.25
N LEU A 237 53.74 8.20 -1.29
CA LEU A 237 53.58 9.37 -2.16
C LEU A 237 54.55 10.50 -1.78
N LYS A 238 54.74 10.77 -0.49
CA LYS A 238 55.71 11.77 -0.01
C LYS A 238 57.13 11.38 -0.38
N VAL A 239 57.52 10.13 -0.15
CA VAL A 239 58.85 9.62 -0.51
C VAL A 239 59.08 9.75 -2.02
N GLN A 240 58.08 9.42 -2.84
CA GLN A 240 58.18 9.56 -4.30
C GLN A 240 58.30 11.03 -4.73
N GLN A 241 57.53 11.95 -4.13
CA GLN A 241 57.64 13.38 -4.42
C GLN A 241 59.00 13.96 -4.02
N GLU A 242 59.52 13.60 -2.84
CA GLU A 242 60.85 14.00 -2.39
C GLU A 242 61.94 13.50 -3.34
N LYS A 243 61.81 12.24 -3.78
CA LYS A 243 62.70 11.64 -4.78
C LYS A 243 62.67 12.39 -6.10
N GLU A 244 61.49 12.67 -6.65
CA GLU A 244 61.32 13.49 -7.86
C GLU A 244 61.94 14.88 -7.71
N ASN A 245 61.77 15.53 -6.55
CA ASN A 245 62.35 16.84 -6.25
C ASN A 245 63.88 16.82 -6.16
N VAL A 246 64.47 15.76 -5.59
CA VAL A 246 65.93 15.57 -5.55
C VAL A 246 66.46 15.37 -6.97
N ARG A 247 65.83 14.50 -7.75
CA ARG A 247 66.21 14.20 -9.13
C ARG A 247 66.13 15.43 -10.04
N THR A 248 65.06 16.21 -9.93
CA THR A 248 64.88 17.48 -10.65
C THR A 248 65.97 18.49 -10.29
N ARG A 249 66.27 18.66 -8.98
CA ARG A 249 67.34 19.56 -8.51
C ARG A 249 68.71 19.15 -9.04
N LEU A 250 68.99 17.85 -9.11
CA LEU A 250 70.26 17.33 -9.62
C LEU A 250 70.46 17.70 -11.09
N ILE A 251 69.48 17.43 -11.96
CA ILE A 251 69.57 17.78 -13.39
C ILE A 251 69.66 19.30 -13.58
N ALA A 252 68.86 20.07 -12.84
CA ALA A 252 68.95 21.53 -12.87
C ALA A 252 70.33 22.05 -12.43
N SER A 253 70.98 21.40 -11.45
CA SER A 253 72.30 21.79 -10.96
C SER A 253 73.43 21.59 -11.97
N LEU A 254 73.23 20.74 -12.99
CA LEU A 254 74.16 20.57 -14.11
C LEU A 254 74.11 21.75 -15.10
N GLY A 255 73.24 22.74 -14.88
CA GLY A 255 73.16 23.96 -15.70
C GLY A 255 72.47 23.76 -17.05
N ILE A 256 71.77 22.64 -17.25
CA ILE A 256 71.00 22.35 -18.45
C ILE A 256 69.71 23.16 -18.40
N PRO A 257 69.35 23.95 -19.42
CA PRO A 257 68.14 24.75 -19.42
C PRO A 257 66.89 23.87 -19.56
N PHE A 258 65.84 24.25 -18.85
CA PHE A 258 64.55 23.58 -18.96
C PHE A 258 63.77 24.10 -20.17
N ASN A 259 63.31 23.18 -21.01
CA ASN A 259 62.41 23.46 -22.11
C ASN A 259 60.96 23.15 -21.70
N TYR A 260 60.16 24.20 -21.55
CA TYR A 260 58.76 24.10 -21.13
C TYR A 260 57.84 23.43 -22.16
N VAL A 261 58.19 23.48 -23.45
CA VAL A 261 57.36 22.91 -24.53
C VAL A 261 57.51 21.40 -24.56
N GLU A 262 58.76 20.93 -24.50
CA GLU A 262 59.10 19.50 -24.50
C GLU A 262 59.01 18.86 -23.11
N ASN A 263 58.78 19.68 -22.07
CA ASN A 263 58.76 19.26 -20.67
C ASN A 263 60.00 18.44 -20.28
N ALA A 264 61.17 18.97 -20.66
CA ALA A 264 62.45 18.27 -20.56
C ALA A 264 63.62 19.26 -20.38
N TYR A 265 64.70 18.78 -19.76
CA TYR A 265 65.98 19.48 -19.72
C TYR A 265 66.77 19.15 -20.98
N ILE A 266 67.00 20.15 -21.84
CA ILE A 266 67.58 19.96 -23.18
C ILE A 266 68.76 20.90 -23.39
N GLU A 267 69.92 20.35 -23.74
CA GLU A 267 71.07 21.12 -24.22
C GLU A 267 71.81 20.30 -25.28
N GLN A 268 71.83 20.79 -26.52
CA GLN A 268 72.38 20.07 -27.68
C GLN A 268 71.80 18.65 -27.80
N ASP A 269 72.59 17.62 -27.57
CA ASP A 269 72.20 16.21 -27.63
C ASP A 269 71.77 15.60 -26.28
N ILE A 270 71.85 16.37 -25.19
CA ILE A 270 71.26 15.99 -23.89
C ILE A 270 69.75 16.24 -23.93
N ASN A 271 68.96 15.23 -23.56
CA ASN A 271 67.52 15.33 -23.39
C ASN A 271 67.06 14.47 -22.20
N VAL A 272 66.70 15.11 -21.09
CA VAL A 272 66.16 14.44 -19.89
C VAL A 272 64.72 14.87 -19.70
N ARG A 273 63.77 13.98 -19.94
CA ARG A 273 62.33 14.30 -19.82
C ARG A 273 61.89 14.25 -18.38
N VAL A 274 60.88 15.07 -18.04
CA VAL A 274 60.23 14.99 -16.72
C VAL A 274 59.60 13.62 -16.48
N SER A 275 59.17 12.90 -17.53
CA SER A 275 58.70 11.50 -17.38
C SER A 275 59.79 10.61 -16.79
N ASP A 276 61.03 10.73 -17.25
CA ASP A 276 62.14 9.86 -16.87
C ASP A 276 62.56 10.13 -15.42
N ILE A 277 62.49 11.41 -14.99
CA ILE A 277 62.68 11.82 -13.59
C ILE A 277 61.72 11.06 -12.66
N LYS A 278 60.47 10.86 -13.10
CA LYS A 278 59.40 10.24 -12.31
C LYS A 278 59.41 8.72 -12.35
N SER A 279 59.63 8.12 -13.52
CA SER A 279 59.36 6.71 -13.75
C SER A 279 60.58 5.80 -13.66
N LEU A 280 61.81 6.32 -13.79
CA LEU A 280 63.00 5.47 -13.75
C LEU A 280 63.25 4.91 -12.35
N ASN A 281 63.65 3.64 -12.26
CA ASN A 281 64.13 3.09 -11.00
C ASN A 281 65.51 3.71 -10.62
N ASP A 282 66.03 3.40 -9.45
CA ASP A 282 67.28 4.04 -8.97
C ASP A 282 68.50 3.70 -9.82
N THR A 283 68.62 2.44 -10.24
CA THR A 283 69.71 2.00 -11.11
C THR A 283 69.67 2.69 -12.48
N GLU A 284 68.48 2.81 -13.08
CA GLU A 284 68.29 3.50 -14.36
C GLU A 284 68.53 5.00 -14.27
N TRP A 285 68.08 5.61 -13.17
CA TRP A 285 68.29 7.03 -12.91
C TRP A 285 69.78 7.36 -12.74
N ASP A 286 70.52 6.57 -11.97
CA ASP A 286 71.95 6.78 -11.76
C ASP A 286 72.74 6.64 -13.07
N ALA A 287 72.37 5.66 -13.91
CA ALA A 287 72.95 5.49 -15.24
C ALA A 287 72.68 6.70 -16.15
N LEU A 288 71.43 7.20 -16.14
CA LEU A 288 71.06 8.40 -16.90
C LEU A 288 71.87 9.62 -16.44
N VAL A 289 71.91 9.90 -15.13
CA VAL A 289 72.64 11.04 -14.57
C VAL A 289 74.12 10.98 -14.92
N ASN A 290 74.76 9.81 -14.83
CA ASN A 290 76.17 9.66 -15.19
C ASN A 290 76.40 10.00 -16.67
N SER A 291 75.57 9.47 -17.58
CA SER A 291 75.68 9.76 -19.01
C SER A 291 75.47 11.25 -19.34
N VAL A 292 74.49 11.88 -18.69
CA VAL A 292 74.17 13.31 -18.85
C VAL A 292 75.31 14.18 -18.32
N THR A 293 75.88 13.81 -17.17
CA THR A 293 76.98 14.54 -16.54
C THR A 293 78.25 14.47 -17.39
N GLU A 294 78.62 13.27 -17.85
CA GLU A 294 79.76 13.08 -18.76
C GLU A 294 79.57 13.88 -20.04
N ARG A 295 78.38 13.85 -20.64
CA ARG A 295 78.12 14.59 -21.85
C ARG A 295 78.16 16.11 -21.62
N LYS A 296 77.61 16.58 -20.50
CA LYS A 296 77.63 18.02 -20.14
C LYS A 296 79.06 18.54 -19.99
N ILE A 297 79.96 17.75 -19.40
CA ILE A 297 81.39 18.09 -19.32
C ILE A 297 81.98 18.27 -20.72
N ILE A 298 81.66 17.38 -21.67
CA ILE A 298 82.14 17.48 -23.05
C ILE A 298 81.59 18.75 -23.72
N ILE A 299 80.30 19.03 -23.61
CA ILE A 299 79.66 20.23 -24.19
C ILE A 299 80.30 21.51 -23.64
N ASP A 300 80.54 21.59 -22.32
CA ASP A 300 81.18 22.76 -21.73
C ASP A 300 82.65 22.93 -22.17
N GLN A 301 83.38 21.82 -22.40
CA GLN A 301 84.73 21.85 -22.97
C GLN A 301 84.73 22.30 -24.44
N GLU A 302 83.81 21.79 -25.25
CA GLU A 302 83.62 22.20 -26.65
C GLU A 302 83.28 23.69 -26.75
N ARG A 303 82.38 24.19 -25.88
CA ARG A 303 82.05 25.63 -25.82
C ARG A 303 83.28 26.46 -25.46
N LYS A 304 84.05 26.07 -24.43
CA LYS A 304 85.29 26.76 -24.06
C LYS A 304 86.34 26.72 -25.18
N ALA A 305 86.48 25.61 -25.89
CA ALA A 305 87.40 25.49 -27.01
C ALA A 305 86.97 26.38 -28.19
N MET A 306 85.67 26.40 -28.51
CA MET A 306 85.12 27.27 -29.55
C MET A 306 85.27 28.75 -29.18
N GLU A 307 85.01 29.14 -27.94
CA GLU A 307 85.24 30.50 -27.45
C GLU A 307 86.73 30.88 -27.54
N ALA A 308 87.64 29.97 -27.20
CA ALA A 308 89.08 30.17 -27.35
C ALA A 308 89.51 30.31 -28.82
N GLU A 309 88.94 29.51 -29.72
CA GLU A 309 89.20 29.59 -31.17
C GLU A 309 88.66 30.89 -31.77
N ILE A 310 87.45 31.32 -31.40
CA ILE A 310 86.89 32.62 -31.79
C ILE A 310 87.79 33.76 -31.30
N MET A 311 88.28 33.69 -30.05
CA MET A 311 89.23 34.65 -29.50
C MET A 311 90.57 34.66 -30.24
N GLU A 312 91.07 33.50 -30.67
CA GLU A 312 92.30 33.39 -31.45
C GLU A 312 92.13 33.94 -32.87
N GLN A 313 91.01 33.64 -33.54
CA GLN A 313 90.68 34.20 -34.84
C GLN A 313 90.51 35.73 -34.77
N ALA A 314 89.88 36.24 -33.70
CA ALA A 314 89.79 37.68 -33.45
C ALA A 314 91.17 38.33 -33.28
N LYS A 315 92.10 37.68 -32.56
CA LYS A 315 93.50 38.14 -32.44
C LYS A 315 94.25 38.12 -33.77
N LYS A 316 94.10 37.07 -34.58
CA LYS A 316 94.73 36.98 -35.92
C LYS A 316 94.22 38.08 -36.86
N LYS A 317 92.91 38.35 -36.84
CA LYS A 317 92.31 39.44 -37.63
C LYS A 317 92.84 40.81 -37.19
N ALA A 318 92.87 41.08 -35.88
CA ALA A 318 93.42 42.33 -35.35
C ALA A 318 94.90 42.55 -35.70
N ALA A 319 95.71 41.48 -35.72
CA ALA A 319 97.12 41.55 -36.13
C ALA A 319 97.29 41.82 -37.64
N ALA A 320 96.44 41.24 -38.49
CA ALA A 320 96.45 41.49 -39.93
C ALA A 320 96.05 42.94 -40.26
N ASP A 321 95.01 43.46 -39.60
CA ASP A 321 94.56 44.84 -39.77
C ASP A 321 95.64 45.85 -39.33
N ALA A 322 96.39 45.56 -38.27
CA ALA A 322 97.51 46.39 -37.81
C ALA A 322 98.69 46.43 -38.80
N LEU A 323 99.02 45.29 -39.42
CA LEU A 323 100.09 45.21 -40.42
C LEU A 323 99.74 45.97 -41.71
N GLN A 324 98.47 45.94 -42.11
CA GLN A 324 98.00 46.70 -43.28
C GLN A 324 98.05 48.21 -43.02
N ALA A 325 97.63 48.66 -41.83
CA ALA A 325 97.71 50.06 -41.43
C ALA A 325 99.16 50.60 -41.40
N GLU A 326 100.15 49.78 -41.03
CA GLU A 326 101.56 50.19 -41.05
C GLU A 326 102.10 50.34 -42.49
N LYS A 327 101.70 49.46 -43.42
CA LYS A 327 102.08 49.57 -44.84
C LYS A 327 101.52 50.84 -45.47
N ASP A 328 100.26 51.16 -45.16
CA ASP A 328 99.59 52.34 -45.70
C ASP A 328 100.20 53.64 -45.16
N ARG A 329 100.66 53.66 -43.89
CA ARG A 329 101.37 54.81 -43.30
C ARG A 329 102.73 55.08 -43.98
N LYS A 330 103.51 54.04 -44.25
CA LYS A 330 104.82 54.18 -44.91
C LYS A 330 104.69 54.65 -46.36
N ALA A 331 103.66 54.21 -47.08
CA ALA A 331 103.38 54.68 -48.44
C ALA A 331 102.98 56.17 -48.48
N ALA A 332 102.23 56.65 -47.48
CA ALA A 332 101.83 58.06 -47.38
C ALA A 332 103.01 58.99 -47.07
N GLU A 333 103.92 58.59 -46.17
CA GLU A 333 105.12 59.36 -45.82
C GLU A 333 106.08 59.52 -47.02
N GLU A 334 106.20 58.50 -47.88
CA GLU A 334 107.06 58.55 -49.07
C GLU A 334 106.52 59.50 -50.16
N GLN A 335 105.20 59.52 -50.38
CA GLN A 335 104.60 60.46 -51.33
C GLN A 335 104.72 61.92 -50.90
N GLU A 336 104.66 62.21 -49.60
CA GLU A 336 104.78 63.58 -49.10
C GLU A 336 106.23 64.12 -49.24
N ARG A 337 107.24 63.26 -49.12
CA ARG A 337 108.65 63.63 -49.34
C ARG A 337 108.90 64.07 -50.79
N LEU A 338 108.38 63.31 -51.76
CA LEU A 338 108.54 63.60 -53.19
C LEU A 338 107.87 64.93 -53.60
N ARG A 339 106.71 65.26 -53.01
CA ARG A 339 106.02 66.53 -53.31
C ARG A 339 106.80 67.77 -52.87
N LYS A 340 107.49 67.70 -51.72
CA LYS A 340 108.29 68.81 -51.17
C LYS A 340 109.60 69.04 -51.94
N GLU A 341 110.16 68.01 -52.57
CA GLU A 341 111.37 68.13 -53.40
C GLU A 341 111.08 68.82 -54.75
N GLU A 342 109.95 68.54 -55.40
CA GLU A 342 109.57 69.15 -56.69
C GLU A 342 109.27 70.66 -56.56
N GLU A 343 108.60 71.07 -55.48
CA GLU A 343 108.26 72.48 -55.22
C GLU A 343 109.51 73.35 -54.93
N ALA A 344 110.58 72.77 -54.39
CA ALA A 344 111.84 73.47 -54.14
C ALA A 344 112.65 73.74 -55.43
N ARG A 345 112.53 72.88 -56.46
CA ARG A 345 113.25 73.04 -57.74
C ARG A 345 112.70 74.21 -58.56
N ILE A 346 111.39 74.38 -58.61
CA ILE A 346 110.71 75.40 -59.45
C ILE A 346 111.02 76.84 -58.96
N LYS A 347 111.21 77.04 -57.66
CA LYS A 347 111.52 78.37 -57.08
C LYS A 347 112.95 78.86 -57.33
N ALA A 348 113.88 77.98 -57.72
CA ALA A 348 115.28 78.36 -57.96
C ALA A 348 115.54 78.86 -59.39
N GLU A 349 114.73 78.48 -60.38
CA GLU A 349 114.93 78.84 -61.80
C GLU A 349 114.43 80.25 -62.19
N GLN A 350 113.51 80.86 -61.45
CA GLN A 350 112.82 82.11 -61.85
C GLN A 350 113.50 83.42 -61.38
N ALA A 351 114.53 83.34 -60.54
CA ALA A 351 115.22 84.52 -59.97
C ALA A 351 116.06 85.38 -60.96
N PRO A 352 116.66 84.86 -62.05
CA PRO A 352 117.51 85.67 -62.93
C PRO A 352 116.73 86.63 -63.86
N ASP A 353 115.50 86.30 -64.23
CA ASP A 353 114.77 87.01 -65.29
C ASP A 353 114.09 88.29 -64.81
N ARG A 354 113.64 88.31 -63.55
CA ARG A 354 113.07 89.51 -62.92
C ARG A 354 114.07 90.67 -62.84
N THR A 355 115.36 90.36 -62.68
CA THR A 355 116.41 91.37 -62.56
C THR A 355 116.70 92.02 -63.93
N LYS A 356 116.74 91.23 -65.01
CA LYS A 356 116.99 91.72 -66.38
C LYS A 356 115.85 92.59 -66.92
N ILE A 357 114.60 92.24 -66.61
CA ILE A 357 113.43 93.02 -67.07
C ILE A 357 113.42 94.43 -66.45
N ASN A 358 113.81 94.55 -65.17
CA ASN A 358 113.88 95.84 -64.50
C ASN A 358 114.99 96.76 -65.03
N GLU A 359 116.14 96.21 -65.44
CA GLU A 359 117.21 96.98 -66.07
C GLU A 359 116.79 97.54 -67.44
N TYR A 360 116.05 96.76 -68.23
CA TYR A 360 115.53 97.21 -69.53
C TYR A 360 114.45 98.30 -69.40
N ILE A 361 113.59 98.22 -68.38
CA ILE A 361 112.60 99.28 -68.09
C ILE A 361 113.30 100.62 -67.78
N LYS A 362 114.46 100.56 -67.10
CA LYS A 362 115.25 101.74 -66.76
C LYS A 362 115.83 102.41 -68.00
N SER A 363 116.38 101.66 -68.95
CA SER A 363 116.95 102.23 -70.18
C SER A 363 115.90 102.92 -71.07
N ILE A 364 114.64 102.48 -71.03
CA ILE A 364 113.54 103.12 -71.74
C ILE A 364 113.15 104.47 -71.11
N LYS A 365 113.24 104.61 -69.78
CA LYS A 365 112.95 105.89 -69.09
C LYS A 365 114.02 106.96 -69.36
N ASP A 366 115.27 106.54 -69.53
CA ASP A 366 116.42 107.44 -69.65
C ASP A 366 116.65 107.94 -71.09
N LEU A 367 115.79 107.57 -72.05
CA LEU A 367 115.87 108.07 -73.43
C LEU A 367 115.58 109.57 -73.48
N GLU A 368 116.62 110.35 -73.78
CA GLU A 368 116.49 111.81 -73.97
C GLU A 368 115.61 112.12 -75.18
N VAL A 369 114.53 112.84 -74.91
CA VAL A 369 113.53 113.18 -75.90
C VAL A 369 113.87 114.54 -76.53
N PRO A 370 114.14 114.62 -77.85
CA PRO A 370 114.59 115.86 -78.47
C PRO A 370 113.50 116.94 -78.44
N VAL A 371 113.90 118.17 -78.08
CA VAL A 371 113.00 119.32 -77.99
C VAL A 371 112.67 119.84 -79.38
N MET A 372 111.43 119.61 -79.81
CA MET A 372 110.96 120.09 -81.11
C MET A 372 110.59 121.57 -81.07
N LYS A 373 111.09 122.32 -82.06
CA LYS A 373 110.83 123.77 -82.17
C LYS A 373 109.46 124.09 -82.79
N SER A 374 108.91 123.23 -83.65
CA SER A 374 107.60 123.44 -84.27
C SER A 374 106.44 123.04 -83.35
N ALA A 375 105.29 123.72 -83.46
CA ALA A 375 104.11 123.41 -82.65
C ALA A 375 103.57 121.98 -82.89
N ASN A 376 103.58 121.51 -84.14
CA ASN A 376 103.23 120.12 -84.46
C ASN A 376 104.25 119.13 -83.89
N GLY A 377 105.54 119.43 -83.94
CA GLY A 377 106.57 118.60 -83.35
C GLY A 377 106.39 118.46 -81.83
N LYS A 378 106.06 119.54 -81.11
CA LYS A 378 105.78 119.48 -79.67
C LYS A 378 104.59 118.56 -79.32
N LYS A 379 103.51 118.60 -80.11
CA LYS A 379 102.36 117.71 -79.91
C LYS A 379 102.72 116.24 -80.12
N ILE A 380 103.50 115.93 -81.16
CA ILE A 380 103.96 114.56 -81.43
C ILE A 380 104.86 114.06 -80.29
N MET A 381 105.81 114.89 -79.82
CA MET A 381 106.71 114.49 -78.72
C MET A 381 105.97 114.27 -77.40
N ALA A 382 104.95 115.08 -77.10
CA ALA A 382 104.11 114.86 -75.92
C ALA A 382 103.37 113.50 -75.99
N SER A 383 102.85 113.13 -77.17
CA SER A 383 102.20 111.83 -77.36
C SER A 383 103.18 110.65 -77.26
N ILE A 384 104.43 110.82 -77.72
CA ILE A 384 105.49 109.80 -77.57
C ILE A 384 105.85 109.61 -76.10
N GLN A 385 106.02 110.69 -75.33
CA GLN A 385 106.31 110.61 -73.88
C GLN A 385 105.20 109.89 -73.11
N GLU A 386 103.94 110.14 -73.46
CA GLU A 386 102.80 109.45 -72.85
C GLU A 386 102.83 107.94 -73.13
N LEU A 387 103.14 107.54 -74.37
CA LEU A 387 103.25 106.13 -74.75
C LEU A 387 104.43 105.43 -74.06
N VAL A 388 105.57 106.10 -73.93
CA VAL A 388 106.74 105.58 -73.19
C VAL A 388 106.39 105.38 -71.71
N GLY A 389 105.66 106.31 -71.10
CA GLY A 389 105.15 106.17 -69.74
C GLY A 389 104.23 104.95 -69.57
N LYS A 390 103.27 104.75 -70.48
CA LYS A 390 102.38 103.57 -70.47
C LYS A 390 103.16 102.26 -70.60
N LEU A 391 104.13 102.20 -71.50
CA LEU A 391 104.96 101.02 -71.72
C LEU A 391 105.81 100.66 -70.49
N THR A 392 106.38 101.65 -69.82
CA THR A 392 107.20 101.42 -68.63
C THR A 392 106.36 100.99 -67.43
N SER A 393 105.17 101.55 -67.22
CA SER A 393 104.25 101.07 -66.17
C SER A 393 103.79 99.63 -66.37
N TYR A 394 103.38 99.26 -67.59
CA TYR A 394 102.95 97.89 -67.91
C TYR A 394 104.07 96.87 -67.68
N SER A 395 105.27 97.18 -68.14
CA SER A 395 106.43 96.29 -67.98
C SER A 395 106.79 96.08 -66.51
N THR A 396 106.69 97.11 -65.66
CA THR A 396 106.94 96.97 -64.20
C THR A 396 105.91 96.07 -63.51
N GLU A 397 104.64 96.16 -63.90
CA GLU A 397 103.59 95.30 -63.35
C GLU A 397 103.86 93.81 -63.65
N LYS A 398 104.20 93.49 -64.90
CA LYS A 398 104.48 92.11 -65.32
C LYS A 398 105.76 91.54 -64.71
N ALA A 399 106.79 92.37 -64.50
CA ALA A 399 108.01 91.95 -63.81
C ALA A 399 107.77 91.54 -62.34
N ASN A 400 106.73 92.06 -61.68
CA ASN A 400 106.40 91.69 -60.30
C ASN A 400 105.53 90.43 -60.17
N THR A 401 104.91 90.00 -61.27
CA THR A 401 104.15 88.74 -61.35
C THR A 401 105.00 87.54 -61.78
N LEU A 402 106.28 87.79 -62.09
CA LEU A 402 107.37 86.80 -62.19
C LEU A 402 108.07 86.72 -60.82
#